data_AF-A0A2E7BLU6-F1
#
_entry.id   AF-A0A2E7BLU6-F1
#
_cell.length_a   1.000
_cell.length_b   1.000
_cell.length_c   1.000
_cell.angle_alpha   90.00
_cell.angle_beta   90.00
_cell.angle_gamma   90.00
#
_symmetry.space_group_name_H-M   'P 1'
#
loop_
_entity.id
_entity.type
_entity.pdbx_description
1 polymer ?
#
loop_
_entity_poly.entity_id
_entity_poly.type
_entity_poly.pdbx_seq_one_letter_code
_entity_poly.pdbx_strand_id
1 'polypeptide(L)'
;MVVAGALSLLAIDSALLATEAPQTTPAGAVVPAGEVSLGSIQLPRQVMADGQTLPSGSYEVKVTASSANPEVPGQLAELERWAEFRQGAELRGREVVTIVPREEIDEVAKSTPPSSGTSRVEMLRENDYLRVWINQNETHYFIHLVIS
;
A
#
# COMPACT_ATOMS: atom_id res chain seq x y z
N MET A 1 -36.53 -5.59 -55.36
CA MET A 1 -36.13 -5.40 -53.95
C MET A 1 -34.68 -4.96 -53.97
N VAL A 2 -34.45 -3.66 -53.74
CA VAL A 2 -33.14 -3.00 -53.83
C VAL A 2 -32.42 -3.18 -52.50
N VAL A 3 -31.18 -3.68 -52.52
CA VAL A 3 -30.26 -3.54 -51.39
C VAL A 3 -29.07 -2.74 -51.87
N ALA A 4 -28.99 -1.51 -51.35
CA ALA A 4 -27.92 -0.55 -51.49
C ALA A 4 -26.81 -0.80 -50.45
N GLY A 5 -25.60 -0.28 -50.68
CA GLY A 5 -24.68 0.01 -49.56
C GLY A 5 -23.18 -0.06 -49.86
N ALA A 6 -22.65 1.04 -50.40
CA ALA A 6 -21.29 1.61 -50.35
C ALA A 6 -20.08 0.82 -49.80
N LEU A 7 -18.99 0.88 -50.59
CA LEU A 7 -17.58 0.76 -50.20
C LEU A 7 -17.22 1.70 -49.03
N SER A 8 -16.45 1.19 -48.06
CA SER A 8 -15.56 2.01 -47.23
C SER A 8 -14.24 1.26 -46.99
N LEU A 9 -13.13 1.93 -47.33
CA LEU A 9 -11.75 1.53 -47.07
C LEU A 9 -11.50 1.35 -45.56
N LEU A 10 -10.91 0.23 -45.16
CA LEU A 10 -10.30 0.09 -43.83
C LEU A 10 -8.80 0.42 -43.96
N ALA A 11 -8.39 1.45 -43.22
CA ALA A 11 -7.00 1.83 -43.01
C ALA A 11 -6.28 0.72 -42.22
N ILE A 12 -5.07 0.39 -42.68
CA ILE A 12 -4.12 -0.50 -42.01
C ILE A 12 -3.36 0.35 -40.99
N ASP A 13 -3.67 0.17 -39.70
CA ASP A 13 -2.80 0.66 -38.63
C ASP A 13 -1.95 -0.53 -38.12
N SER A 14 -0.65 -0.42 -38.34
CA SER A 14 0.33 -1.41 -37.90
C SER A 14 0.66 -1.18 -36.43
N ALA A 15 -0.14 -1.76 -35.53
CA ALA A 15 0.24 -1.91 -34.14
C ALA A 15 1.20 -3.09 -34.01
N LEU A 16 2.49 -2.79 -33.88
CA LEU A 16 3.53 -3.73 -33.46
C LEU A 16 3.11 -4.33 -32.12
N LEU A 17 2.78 -5.62 -32.13
CA LEU A 17 2.49 -6.44 -30.95
C LEU A 17 3.72 -6.48 -30.05
N ALA A 18 3.81 -5.57 -29.09
CA ALA A 18 4.56 -5.82 -27.86
C ALA A 18 3.75 -6.84 -27.06
N THR A 19 4.19 -8.09 -27.05
CA THR A 19 3.73 -9.08 -26.08
C THR A 19 4.21 -8.65 -24.69
N GLU A 20 3.45 -7.77 -24.03
CA GLU A 20 3.56 -7.60 -22.59
C GLU A 20 3.02 -8.89 -21.95
N ALA A 21 3.94 -9.73 -21.48
CA ALA A 21 3.59 -10.87 -20.66
C ALA A 21 2.81 -10.35 -19.44
N PRO A 22 1.55 -10.78 -19.24
CA PRO A 22 0.79 -10.37 -18.07
C PRO A 22 1.59 -10.80 -16.84
N GLN A 23 2.03 -9.82 -16.05
CA GLN A 23 2.51 -10.09 -14.70
C GLN A 23 1.29 -10.52 -13.90
N THR A 24 0.97 -11.81 -13.97
CA THR A 24 -0.05 -12.43 -13.15
C THR A 24 0.38 -12.31 -11.71
N THR A 25 -0.34 -11.48 -10.94
CA THR A 25 -0.53 -11.75 -9.51
C THR A 25 -0.78 -13.26 -9.37
N PRO A 26 -0.13 -13.98 -8.45
CA PRO A 26 -0.53 -15.34 -8.15
C PRO A 26 -2.03 -15.32 -7.92
N ALA A 27 -2.77 -16.13 -8.68
CA ALA A 27 -4.22 -16.24 -8.55
C ALA A 27 -4.55 -16.70 -7.12
N GLY A 28 -4.82 -15.78 -6.21
CA GLY A 28 -5.09 -16.09 -4.81
C GLY A 28 -4.76 -15.02 -3.76
N ALA A 29 -4.00 -13.96 -4.08
CA ALA A 29 -3.69 -12.92 -3.09
C ALA A 29 -4.94 -12.09 -2.74
N VAL A 30 -5.47 -12.26 -1.53
CA VAL A 30 -6.60 -11.48 -1.01
C VAL A 30 -6.08 -10.23 -0.33
N VAL A 31 -6.07 -9.11 -1.05
CA VAL A 31 -5.84 -7.79 -0.44
C VAL A 31 -7.13 -7.36 0.25
N PRO A 32 -7.13 -7.03 1.55
CA PRO A 32 -8.34 -6.57 2.23
C PRO A 32 -8.86 -5.32 1.51
N ALA A 33 -10.14 -5.21 1.14
CA ALA A 33 -10.65 -4.05 0.38
C ALA A 33 -11.24 -2.92 1.25
N GLY A 34 -11.37 -3.15 2.56
CA GLY A 34 -12.04 -2.25 3.50
C GLY A 34 -11.11 -1.64 4.55
N GLU A 35 -11.72 -1.06 5.59
CA GLU A 35 -10.96 -0.61 6.76
C GLU A 35 -10.35 -1.79 7.51
N VAL A 36 -9.10 -1.64 7.95
CA VAL A 36 -8.40 -2.67 8.73
C VAL A 36 -7.79 -2.03 9.97
N SER A 37 -8.21 -2.48 11.15
CA SER A 37 -7.55 -2.13 12.41
C SER A 37 -6.23 -2.90 12.52
N LEU A 38 -5.11 -2.18 12.57
CA LEU A 38 -3.76 -2.75 12.69
C LEU A 38 -3.29 -2.86 14.14
N GLY A 39 -4.09 -2.34 15.09
CA GLY A 39 -3.78 -2.37 16.52
C GLY A 39 -2.94 -1.18 16.98
N SER A 40 -2.34 -1.30 18.15
CA SER A 40 -1.54 -0.25 18.76
C SER A 40 -0.04 -0.40 18.45
N ILE A 41 0.62 0.72 18.16
CA ILE A 41 2.07 0.80 18.02
C ILE A 41 2.65 1.82 19.00
N GLN A 42 3.93 1.69 19.31
CA GLN A 42 4.68 2.69 20.07
C GLN A 42 5.70 3.36 19.14
N LEU A 43 5.56 4.67 18.92
CA LEU A 43 6.56 5.48 18.24
C LEU A 43 7.62 5.95 19.25
N PRO A 44 8.90 5.58 19.08
CA PRO A 44 9.97 5.94 20.01
C PRO A 44 10.49 7.38 19.80
N ARG A 45 10.17 8.01 18.67
CA ARG A 45 10.63 9.34 18.28
C ARG A 45 9.49 10.14 17.65
N GLN A 46 9.68 11.46 17.59
CA GLN A 46 8.82 12.33 16.80
C GLN A 46 9.05 12.05 15.32
N VAL A 47 7.98 12.06 14.54
CA VAL A 47 8.01 11.79 13.10
C VAL A 47 7.12 12.76 12.33
N MET A 48 7.26 12.76 11.01
CA MET A 48 6.33 13.40 10.08
C MET A 48 5.46 12.35 9.41
N ALA A 49 4.15 12.60 9.37
CA ALA A 49 3.17 11.82 8.61
C ALA A 49 2.33 12.79 7.75
N ASP A 50 2.37 12.64 6.43
CA ASP A 50 1.72 13.55 5.46
C ASP A 50 2.02 15.04 5.72
N GLY A 51 3.27 15.35 6.10
CA GLY A 51 3.71 16.71 6.44
C GLY A 51 3.25 17.22 7.81
N GLN A 52 2.48 16.44 8.58
CA GLN A 52 2.09 16.74 9.95
C GLN A 52 3.04 16.09 10.95
N THR A 53 3.43 16.82 11.98
CA THR A 53 4.28 16.29 13.05
C THR A 53 3.49 15.40 14.01
N LEU A 54 3.94 14.16 14.20
CA LEU A 54 3.42 13.21 15.19
C LEU A 54 4.45 13.06 16.31
N PRO A 55 4.11 13.42 17.56
CA PRO A 55 4.97 13.20 18.72
C PRO A 55 5.32 11.71 18.93
N SER A 56 6.38 11.44 19.69
CA SER A 56 6.61 10.10 20.23
C SER A 56 5.47 9.71 21.17
N GLY A 57 4.98 8.47 21.09
CA GLY A 57 3.84 8.03 21.88
C GLY A 57 3.23 6.73 21.38
N SER A 58 2.17 6.30 22.05
CA SER A 58 1.33 5.18 21.62
C SER A 58 0.24 5.68 20.68
N TYR A 59 -0.02 4.92 19.61
CA TYR A 59 -1.01 5.22 18.60
C TYR A 59 -1.77 3.97 18.19
N GLU A 60 -3.08 4.10 18.03
CA GLU A 60 -3.88 3.11 17.31
C GLU A 60 -3.75 3.38 15.80
N VAL A 61 -3.49 2.34 15.03
CA VAL A 61 -3.32 2.44 13.58
C VAL A 61 -4.48 1.75 12.87
N LYS A 62 -5.07 2.45 11.90
CA LYS A 62 -6.17 1.93 11.08
C LYS A 62 -5.92 2.22 9.61
N VAL A 63 -5.94 1.20 8.75
CA VAL A 63 -5.96 1.39 7.30
C VAL A 63 -7.38 1.73 6.87
N THR A 64 -7.53 2.74 6.02
CA THR A 64 -8.80 3.14 5.42
C THR A 64 -9.02 2.43 4.09
N ALA A 65 -10.25 2.47 3.58
CA ALA A 65 -10.56 1.97 2.23
C ALA A 65 -10.01 2.86 1.10
N SER A 66 -9.49 4.05 1.42
CA SER A 66 -9.03 5.02 0.43
C SER A 66 -7.61 4.71 -0.04
N SER A 67 -7.44 4.56 -1.35
CA SER A 67 -6.12 4.50 -1.99
C SER A 67 -5.36 5.81 -1.81
N ALA A 68 -4.04 5.70 -1.66
CA ALA A 68 -3.16 6.84 -1.37
C ALA A 68 -2.64 7.59 -2.60
N ASN A 69 -2.75 7.02 -3.80
CA ASN A 69 -2.22 7.57 -5.05
C ASN A 69 -3.32 7.56 -6.15
N PRO A 70 -3.35 8.49 -7.13
CA PRO A 70 -4.23 8.35 -8.28
C PRO A 70 -3.91 7.07 -9.05
N GLU A 71 -4.96 6.34 -9.46
CA GLU A 71 -4.88 5.16 -10.33
C GLU A 71 -4.08 5.49 -11.59
N VAL A 72 -2.81 5.07 -11.64
CA VAL A 72 -2.11 4.96 -12.91
C VAL A 72 -2.64 3.68 -13.55
N PRO A 73 -3.28 3.73 -14.75
CA PRO A 73 -3.78 2.53 -15.41
C PRO A 73 -2.63 1.52 -15.59
N GLY A 74 -2.77 0.33 -15.00
CA GLY A 74 -1.73 -0.72 -15.01
C GLY A 74 -0.80 -0.75 -13.79
N GLN A 75 -0.92 0.20 -12.85
CA GLN A 75 -0.24 0.17 -11.56
C GLN A 75 -1.26 -0.19 -10.48
N LEU A 76 -0.96 -1.20 -9.65
CA LEU A 76 -1.86 -1.74 -8.63
C LEU A 76 -2.19 -0.70 -7.56
N ALA A 77 -3.24 0.10 -7.79
CA ALA A 77 -3.77 1.10 -6.86
C ALA A 77 -4.31 0.53 -5.53
N GLU A 78 -4.29 -0.79 -5.35
CA GLU A 78 -4.79 -1.48 -4.16
C GLU A 78 -3.73 -1.76 -3.08
N LEU A 79 -2.44 -1.68 -3.42
CA LEU A 79 -1.35 -1.99 -2.47
C LEU A 79 -0.90 -0.77 -1.64
N GLU A 80 -1.35 0.44 -1.98
CA GLU A 80 -1.02 1.65 -1.23
C GLU A 80 -2.29 2.35 -0.75
N ARG A 81 -2.45 2.46 0.57
CA ARG A 81 -3.64 3.07 1.19
C ARG A 81 -3.28 4.07 2.26
N TRP A 82 -4.26 4.86 2.69
CA TRP A 82 -4.09 5.71 3.86
C TRP A 82 -4.19 4.92 5.16
N ALA A 83 -3.18 5.03 6.01
CA ALA A 83 -3.22 4.63 7.40
C ALA A 83 -3.38 5.86 8.29
N GLU A 84 -4.33 5.79 9.22
CA GLU A 84 -4.60 6.79 10.24
C GLU A 84 -3.90 6.42 11.55
N PHE A 85 -3.22 7.39 12.16
CA PHE A 85 -2.67 7.31 13.52
C PHE A 85 -3.60 8.04 14.47
N ARG A 86 -4.17 7.33 15.44
CA ARG A 86 -5.16 7.86 16.37
C ARG A 86 -4.69 7.75 17.82
N GLN A 87 -5.13 8.69 18.64
CA GLN A 87 -5.01 8.62 20.10
C GLN A 87 -6.41 8.78 20.70
N GLY A 88 -7.00 7.65 21.11
CA GLY A 88 -8.42 7.59 21.40
C GLY A 88 -9.25 7.96 20.16
N ALA A 89 -10.19 8.88 20.32
CA ALA A 89 -11.05 9.32 19.22
C ALA A 89 -10.37 10.31 18.26
N GLU A 90 -9.22 10.89 18.62
CA GLU A 90 -8.57 11.96 17.85
C GLU A 90 -7.65 11.40 16.76
N LEU A 91 -7.81 11.88 15.52
CA LEU A 91 -6.86 11.64 14.44
C LEU A 91 -5.64 12.54 14.62
N ARG A 92 -4.47 11.95 14.84
CA ARG A 92 -3.21 12.66 15.11
C ARG A 92 -2.34 12.80 13.86
N GLY A 93 -2.59 11.98 12.85
CA GLY A 93 -2.02 12.12 11.51
C GLY A 93 -2.38 10.95 10.61
N ARG A 94 -1.94 11.03 9.36
CA ARG A 94 -2.10 9.96 8.36
C ARG A 94 -0.81 9.79 7.58
N GLU A 95 -0.57 8.58 7.10
CA GLU A 95 0.54 8.28 6.21
C GLU A 95 0.12 7.23 5.19
N VAL A 96 0.85 7.13 4.09
CA VAL A 96 0.67 6.05 3.13
C VAL A 96 1.21 4.74 3.72
N VAL A 97 0.40 3.70 3.68
CA VAL A 97 0.79 2.33 4.02
C VAL A 97 0.91 1.50 2.76
N THR A 98 2.01 0.75 2.64
CA THR A 98 2.18 -0.29 1.65
C THR A 98 1.70 -1.62 2.21
N ILE A 99 0.78 -2.27 1.52
CA ILE A 99 0.21 -3.57 1.83
C ILE A 99 0.94 -4.61 1.01
N VAL A 100 1.48 -5.62 1.68
CA VAL A 100 2.23 -6.72 1.08
C VAL A 100 1.57 -8.03 1.52
N PRO A 101 0.96 -8.80 0.59
CA PRO A 101 0.41 -10.11 0.88
C PRO A 101 1.47 -11.09 1.41
N ARG A 102 1.02 -12.16 2.07
CA ARG A 102 1.90 -13.20 2.62
C ARG A 102 2.82 -13.78 1.55
N GLU A 103 2.31 -13.97 0.35
CA GLU A 103 2.99 -14.63 -0.76
C GLU A 103 4.20 -13.83 -1.26
N GLU A 104 4.22 -12.52 -1.01
CA GLU A 104 5.25 -11.60 -1.48
C GLU A 104 6.26 -11.24 -0.38
N ILE A 105 5.98 -11.59 0.88
CA ILE A 105 6.79 -11.12 2.00
C ILE A 105 8.23 -11.66 1.94
N ASP A 106 8.43 -12.86 1.41
CA ASP A 106 9.76 -13.48 1.31
C ASP A 106 10.68 -12.73 0.32
N GLU A 107 10.10 -11.99 -0.64
CA GLU A 107 10.84 -11.16 -1.59
C GLU A 107 11.11 -9.74 -1.04
N VAL A 108 10.20 -9.22 -0.22
CA VAL A 108 10.26 -7.84 0.32
C VAL A 108 11.05 -7.76 1.64
N ALA A 109 10.91 -8.75 2.50
CA ALA A 109 11.47 -8.75 3.84
C ALA A 109 12.97 -9.08 3.83
N LYS A 110 13.78 -8.16 4.37
CA LYS A 110 15.22 -8.36 4.59
C LYS A 110 15.56 -8.91 5.98
N SER A 111 14.55 -9.13 6.81
CA SER A 111 14.67 -9.64 8.18
C SER A 111 13.44 -10.47 8.52
N THR A 112 13.51 -11.27 9.60
CA THR A 112 12.38 -12.13 10.02
C THR A 112 11.13 -11.27 10.27
N PRO A 113 9.99 -11.58 9.63
CA PRO A 113 8.74 -10.88 9.86
C PRO A 113 8.26 -10.90 11.31
N PRO A 114 7.57 -9.85 11.78
CA PRO A 114 6.84 -9.92 13.05
C PRO A 114 5.77 -10.99 12.96
N SER A 115 5.47 -11.63 14.10
CA SER A 115 4.39 -12.61 14.20
C SER A 115 3.04 -11.97 13.83
N SER A 116 2.10 -12.77 13.34
CA SER A 116 0.75 -12.29 13.04
C SER A 116 0.10 -11.65 14.28
N GLY A 117 -0.56 -10.50 14.08
CA GLY A 117 -1.14 -9.65 15.13
C GLY A 117 -0.12 -8.79 15.89
N THR A 118 1.13 -8.71 15.44
CA THR A 118 2.18 -7.92 16.10
C THR A 118 2.81 -6.89 15.16
N SER A 119 3.47 -5.91 15.77
CA SER A 119 4.17 -4.84 15.07
C SER A 119 5.65 -4.79 15.47
N ARG A 120 6.48 -4.28 14.57
CA ARG A 120 7.87 -3.94 14.81
C ARG A 120 8.11 -2.53 14.30
N VAL A 121 8.81 -1.74 15.11
CA VAL A 121 9.26 -0.40 14.74
C VAL A 121 10.78 -0.44 14.60
N GLU A 122 11.27 -0.12 13.41
CA GLU A 122 12.68 -0.20 13.05
C GLU A 122 13.20 1.18 12.67
N MET A 123 14.36 1.57 13.20
CA MET A 123 15.06 2.77 12.76
C MET A 123 15.97 2.42 11.58
N LEU A 124 15.89 3.22 10.52
CA LEU A 124 16.64 3.02 9.28
C LEU A 124 17.52 4.24 9.00
N ARG A 125 18.51 4.07 8.11
CA ARG A 125 19.44 5.12 7.64
C ARG A 125 19.96 5.98 8.79
N GLU A 126 20.76 5.40 9.68
CA GLU A 126 21.38 6.13 10.80
C GLU A 126 20.41 6.91 11.71
N ASN A 127 19.13 6.48 11.76
CA ASN A 127 18.03 7.11 12.50
C ASN A 127 17.40 8.35 11.83
N ASP A 128 17.42 8.43 10.50
CA ASP A 128 16.66 9.44 9.75
C ASP A 128 15.21 9.01 9.48
N TYR A 129 14.94 7.70 9.45
CA TYR A 129 13.62 7.15 9.15
C TYR A 129 13.19 6.12 10.18
N LEU A 130 11.88 6.07 10.42
CA LEU A 130 11.21 4.98 11.11
C LEU A 130 10.40 4.18 10.10
N ARG A 131 10.61 2.86 10.10
CA ARG A 131 9.74 1.90 9.43
C ARG A 131 8.88 1.20 10.47
N VAL A 132 7.57 1.37 10.34
CA VAL A 132 6.60 0.60 11.10
C VAL A 132 6.19 -0.59 10.24
N TRP A 133 6.44 -1.80 10.72
CA TRP A 133 6.06 -3.05 10.08
C TRP A 133 5.04 -3.78 10.94
N ILE A 134 3.81 -3.91 10.44
CA ILE A 134 2.72 -4.59 11.14
C ILE A 134 2.35 -5.84 10.35
N ASN A 135 2.20 -6.97 11.02
CA ASN A 135 1.64 -8.18 10.42
C ASN A 135 0.24 -8.38 11.00
N GLN A 136 -0.79 -8.24 10.18
CA GLN A 136 -2.17 -8.44 10.58
C GLN A 136 -2.80 -9.49 9.66
N ASN A 137 -3.21 -10.63 10.22
CA ASN A 137 -3.79 -11.75 9.48
C ASN A 137 -2.90 -12.22 8.31
N GLU A 138 -1.58 -12.31 8.55
CA GLU A 138 -0.58 -12.71 7.54
C GLU A 138 -0.42 -11.72 6.37
N THR A 139 -1.13 -10.59 6.41
CA THR A 139 -0.88 -9.45 5.53
C THR A 139 0.06 -8.47 6.21
N HIS A 140 1.08 -8.04 5.49
CA HIS A 140 2.11 -7.15 6.00
C HIS A 140 1.84 -5.71 5.58
N TYR A 141 2.01 -4.79 6.53
CA TYR A 141 1.76 -3.37 6.36
C TYR A 141 3.04 -2.62 6.72
N PHE A 142 3.55 -1.84 5.77
CA PHE A 142 4.74 -1.03 5.93
C PHE A 142 4.38 0.45 5.86
N ILE A 143 4.76 1.20 6.90
CA ILE A 143 4.64 2.65 6.92
C ILE A 143 6.04 3.24 7.11
N HIS A 144 6.43 4.15 6.23
CA HIS A 144 7.71 4.84 6.28
C HIS A 144 7.50 6.27 6.74
N LEU A 145 8.16 6.63 7.84
CA LEU A 145 8.01 7.91 8.51
C LEU A 145 9.38 8.57 8.61
N VAL A 146 9.43 9.88 8.34
CA VAL A 146 10.66 10.67 8.53
C VAL A 146 10.74 11.07 10.00
N ILE A 147 11.90 10.89 10.64
CA ILE A 147 12.11 11.40 12.00
C ILE A 147 12.27 12.93 11.94
N SER A 148 11.62 13.64 12.87
CA SER A 148 11.68 15.09 13.00
C SER A 148 12.46 15.55 14.23
#